data_AF-A0A3S3IC18-F1
#
_entry.id   AF-A0A3S3IC18-F1
#
_cell.length_a   1.000
_cell.length_b   1.000
_cell.length_c   1.000
_cell.angle_alpha   90.00
_cell.angle_beta   90.00
_cell.angle_gamma   90.00
#
_symmetry.space_group_name_H-M   'P 1'
#
loop_
_entity.id
_entity.type
_entity.pdbx_description
1 polymer ?
#
loop_
_entity_poly.entity_id
_entity_poly.type
_entity_poly.pdbx_seq_one_letter_code
_entity_poly.pdbx_strand_id
1 'polypeptide(L)' 'MPTPRRLSGRPSQRGCSGSARDDPNAWAGLKLVRTAIEQTCPAGVLPSEEAVLLLYGLEPVHEGEALAKPLSR' A
#
# COMPACT_ATOMS: atom_id res chain seq x y z
N MET A 1 -54.39 -13.77 -4.15
CA MET A 1 -53.34 -12.73 -4.32
C MET A 1 -52.03 -13.28 -3.76
N PRO A 2 -51.02 -13.62 -4.58
CA PRO A 2 -49.75 -14.12 -4.05
C PRO A 2 -48.85 -12.96 -3.58
N THR A 3 -48.28 -13.10 -2.39
CA THR A 3 -47.30 -12.17 -1.80
C THR A 3 -45.95 -12.22 -2.52
N PRO A 4 -45.23 -11.10 -2.70
CA PRO A 4 -43.95 -11.10 -3.39
C PRO A 4 -42.86 -11.75 -2.51
N ARG A 5 -42.17 -12.73 -3.07
CA ARG A 5 -40.95 -13.29 -2.48
C ARG A 5 -39.86 -12.23 -2.48
N ARG A 6 -39.46 -11.78 -1.30
CA ARG A 6 -38.28 -10.93 -1.09
C ARG A 6 -37.04 -11.69 -1.57
N LEU A 7 -36.50 -11.31 -2.72
CA LEU A 7 -35.19 -11.78 -3.18
C LEU A 7 -34.15 -11.27 -2.18
N SER A 8 -33.72 -12.14 -1.27
CA SER A 8 -32.54 -11.92 -0.44
C SER A 8 -31.31 -12.01 -1.35
N GLY A 9 -31.06 -10.94 -2.11
CA GLY A 9 -29.80 -10.73 -2.79
C GLY A 9 -28.72 -10.58 -1.72
N ARG A 10 -27.97 -11.65 -1.48
CA ARG A 10 -26.71 -11.54 -0.74
C ARG A 10 -25.84 -10.55 -1.51
N PRO A 11 -25.20 -9.55 -0.88
CA PRO A 11 -24.21 -8.76 -1.56
C PRO A 11 -23.14 -9.73 -2.07
N SER A 12 -23.02 -9.80 -3.39
CA SER A 12 -21.92 -10.47 -4.05
C SER A 12 -20.66 -9.83 -3.52
N GLN A 13 -19.93 -10.56 -2.67
CA GLN A 13 -18.60 -10.19 -2.25
C GLN A 13 -17.73 -10.25 -3.49
N ARG A 14 -17.77 -9.16 -4.27
CA ARG A 14 -16.84 -8.90 -5.34
C ARG A 14 -15.50 -8.81 -4.63
N GLY A 15 -14.74 -9.91 -4.68
CA GLY A 15 -13.45 -10.01 -4.05
C GLY A 15 -12.66 -8.77 -4.43
N CYS A 16 -12.12 -8.08 -3.44
CA CYS A 16 -11.07 -7.10 -3.63
C CYS A 16 -9.81 -7.86 -4.06
N SER A 17 -9.82 -8.46 -5.25
CA SER A 17 -8.65 -8.98 -5.92
C SER A 17 -7.90 -7.80 -6.56
N GLY A 18 -7.65 -6.76 -5.77
CA GLY A 18 -6.64 -5.78 -6.09
C GLY A 18 -5.32 -6.46 -5.76
N SER A 19 -4.62 -6.96 -6.78
CA SER A 19 -3.22 -7.33 -6.64
C SER A 19 -2.52 -6.13 -6.02
N ALA A 20 -2.00 -6.25 -4.79
CA ALA A 20 -1.35 -5.15 -4.09
C ALA A 20 -0.25 -4.48 -4.94
N ARG A 21 0.31 -5.24 -5.90
CA ARG A 21 1.29 -4.83 -6.90
C ARG A 21 0.85 -3.65 -7.77
N ASP A 22 -0.44 -3.55 -8.06
CA ASP A 22 -1.00 -2.60 -9.03
C ASP A 22 -1.92 -1.54 -8.39
N ASP A 23 -1.91 -1.38 -7.06
CA ASP A 23 -2.71 -0.35 -6.40
C ASP A 23 -2.00 1.02 -6.49
N PRO A 24 -2.42 1.94 -7.38
CA PRO A 24 -1.73 3.21 -7.60
C PRO A 24 -1.80 4.12 -6.37
N ASN A 25 -2.81 3.93 -5.51
CA ASN A 25 -2.96 4.74 -4.30
C ASN A 25 -1.95 4.34 -3.24
N ALA A 26 -1.61 3.04 -3.15
CA ALA A 26 -0.57 2.57 -2.24
C ALA A 26 0.79 3.20 -2.57
N TRP A 27 1.18 3.16 -3.85
CA TRP A 27 2.42 3.79 -4.32
C TRP A 27 2.44 5.31 -4.13
N ALA A 28 1.32 5.99 -4.40
CA ALA A 28 1.20 7.42 -4.17
C ALA A 28 1.39 7.79 -2.69
N GLY A 29 0.78 7.02 -1.78
CA GLY A 29 0.95 7.21 -0.34
C GLY A 29 2.40 7.01 0.13
N LEU A 30 3.07 5.97 -0.36
CA LEU A 30 4.46 5.69 0.01
C LEU A 30 5.43 6.78 -0.48
N LYS A 31 5.21 7.34 -1.66
CA LYS A 31 5.98 8.49 -2.17
C LYS A 31 5.82 9.74 -1.30
N LEU A 32 4.63 9.97 -0.73
CA LEU A 32 4.42 11.06 0.23
C LEU A 32 5.20 10.82 1.52
N VAL A 33 5.18 9.59 2.04
CA VAL A 33 5.94 9.22 3.25
C VAL A 33 7.45 9.37 3.02
N ARG A 34 7.98 8.90 1.88
CA ARG A 34 9.39 9.10 1.49
C ARG A 34 9.76 10.57 1.50
N THR A 35 8.98 11.41 0.80
CA THR A 35 9.22 12.86 0.76
C THR A 35 9.21 13.47 2.16
N ALA A 36 8.26 13.08 3.01
CA ALA A 36 8.16 13.59 4.38
C ALA A 36 9.37 13.20 5.24
N ILE A 37 9.88 11.98 5.09
CA ILE A 37 11.09 11.54 5.78
C ILE A 37 12.32 12.29 5.25
N GLU A 38 12.47 12.48 3.94
CA GLU A 38 13.58 13.25 3.37
C GLU A 38 13.57 14.73 3.80
N GLN A 39 12.39 15.30 4.07
CA GLN A 39 12.26 16.66 4.60
C GLN A 39 12.57 16.77 6.10
N THR A 40 12.28 15.73 6.88
CA THR A 40 12.41 15.72 8.34
C THR A 40 13.74 15.13 8.81
N CYS A 41 14.32 14.24 8.02
CA CYS A 41 15.53 13.50 8.33
C CYS A 41 16.68 13.93 7.41
N PRO A 42 17.93 13.90 7.90
CA PRO A 42 19.10 14.18 7.08
C PRO A 42 19.29 13.12 5.97
N ALA A 43 19.97 13.51 4.90
CA ALA A 43 20.29 12.62 3.79
C ALA A 43 21.03 11.35 4.27
N GLY A 44 20.63 10.19 3.74
CA GLY A 44 21.19 8.87 4.08
C GLY A 44 20.42 8.08 5.14
N VAL A 45 19.35 8.66 5.72
CA VAL A 45 18.43 7.93 6.62
C VAL A 45 17.53 6.95 5.85
N LEU A 46 17.22 7.25 4.59
CA LEU A 46 16.43 6.38 3.72
C LEU A 46 17.29 5.69 2.64
N PRO A 47 17.09 4.39 2.39
CA PRO A 47 17.57 3.75 1.16
C PRO A 47 16.87 4.38 -0.06
N SER A 48 17.56 4.42 -1.20
CA SER A 48 16.96 4.86 -2.46
C SER A 48 15.92 3.85 -2.98
N GLU A 49 15.03 4.26 -3.89
CA GLU A 49 13.95 3.41 -4.40
C GLU A 49 14.54 2.12 -5.03
N GLU A 50 15.61 2.24 -5.80
CA GLU A 50 16.34 1.11 -6.35
C GLU A 50 16.96 0.18 -5.28
N ALA A 51 17.44 0.74 -4.16
CA ALA A 51 17.96 -0.09 -3.07
C ALA A 51 16.83 -0.85 -2.36
N VAL A 52 15.65 -0.26 -2.23
CA VAL A 52 14.48 -0.93 -1.65
C VAL A 52 13.97 -2.04 -2.58
N LEU A 53 13.90 -1.78 -3.88
CA LEU A 53 13.54 -2.78 -4.88
C LEU A 53 14.49 -3.98 -4.88
N LEU A 54 15.80 -3.74 -4.70
CA LEU A 54 16.80 -4.81 -4.63
C LEU A 54 16.79 -5.57 -3.31
N LEU A 55 16.50 -4.91 -2.18
CA LEU A 55 16.59 -5.51 -0.84
C LEU A 55 15.29 -6.14 -0.36
N TYR A 56 14.13 -5.59 -0.73
CA TYR A 56 12.81 -6.01 -0.24
C TYR A 56 11.89 -6.50 -1.36
N GLY A 57 11.91 -5.86 -2.53
CA GLY A 57 11.17 -6.30 -3.73
C GLY A 57 10.16 -5.27 -4.27
N LEU A 58 9.47 -5.64 -5.36
CA LEU A 58 8.62 -4.75 -6.18
C LEU A 58 7.20 -4.51 -5.66
N GLU A 59 6.88 -4.89 -4.42
CA GLU A 59 5.51 -4.77 -3.89
C GLU A 59 5.42 -3.57 -2.95
N PRO A 60 4.31 -2.82 -2.88
CA PRO A 60 4.22 -1.64 -2.01
C PRO A 60 4.53 -1.91 -0.54
N VAL A 61 4.23 -3.13 -0.07
CA VAL A 61 4.56 -3.57 1.30
C VAL A 61 6.05 -3.52 1.58
N HIS A 62 6.88 -3.80 0.57
CA HIS A 62 8.34 -3.79 0.65
C HIS A 62 8.88 -2.36 0.78
N GLU A 63 8.32 -1.41 0.03
CA GLU A 63 8.63 0.02 0.21
C GLU A 63 8.18 0.50 1.59
N GLY A 64 6.98 0.12 2.03
CA GLY A 64 6.49 0.44 3.38
C GLY A 64 7.41 -0.06 4.51
N GLU A 65 7.92 -1.28 4.41
CA GLU A 65 8.85 -1.85 5.40
C GLU A 65 10.18 -1.08 5.43
N ALA A 66 10.73 -0.73 4.26
CA ALA A 66 11.95 0.04 4.18
C ALA A 66 11.81 1.45 4.79
N LEU A 67 10.64 2.08 4.63
CA LEU A 67 10.32 3.38 5.22
C LEU A 67 10.07 3.31 6.75
N ALA A 68 9.63 2.16 7.28
CA ALA A 68 9.37 2.00 8.71
C ALA A 68 10.64 1.87 9.55
N LYS A 69 11.71 1.26 9.02
CA LYS A 69 12.98 1.07 9.73
C LYS A 69 13.61 2.36 10.28
N PRO A 70 13.65 3.48 9.53
CA PRO A 70 14.14 4.74 10.09
C PRO A 70 13.24 5.36 11.16
N LEU A 71 11.95 5.01 11.21
CA LEU A 71 11.01 5.55 12.21
C LEU A 71 11.05 4.82 13.55
N SER A 72 11.59 3.59 13.62
CA SER A 72 11.61 2.76 14.82
C SER A 72 12.76 3.08 15.79
N ARG A 73 13.09 4.36 15.97
CA ARG A 73 14.20 4.83 16.81
C ARG A 73 13.90 4.76 18.31
#